data_AF-A0A7V7WV92-F1
#
_entry.id   AF-A0A7V7WV92-F1
#
_cell.length_a   1.000
_cell.length_b   1.000
_cell.length_c   1.000
_cell.angle_alpha   90.00
_cell.angle_beta   90.00
_cell.angle_gamma   90.00
#
_symmetry.space_group_name_H-M   'P 1'
#
loop_
_entity.id
_entity.type
_entity.pdbx_description
1 polymer ?
#
loop_
_entity_poly.entity_id
_entity_poly.type
_entity_poly.pdbx_seq_one_letter_code
_entity_poly.pdbx_strand_id
1 'polypeptide(L)' 'MRSVEFFTYLLPSDHVGGEPHPSRSKLTPWQAIAYPGATRVDASREVRMVPESPAERALLGVPGLNDEVSAKA' A
#
# COMPACT_ATOMS: atom_id res chain seq x y z
N MET A 1 -1.30 -16.04 -2.80
CA MET A 1 -1.36 -15.13 -1.64
C MET A 1 0.07 -14.83 -1.29
N ARG A 2 0.40 -13.55 -1.24
CA ARG A 2 1.77 -13.11 -0.99
C ARG A 2 1.85 -12.32 0.30
N SER A 3 2.90 -12.60 1.07
CA SER A 3 3.28 -11.78 2.21
C SER A 3 3.93 -10.49 1.70
N VAL A 4 3.36 -9.35 2.08
CA VAL A 4 3.86 -8.03 1.71
C VAL A 4 4.23 -7.26 2.97
N GLU A 5 5.43 -6.70 2.98
CA GLU A 5 5.92 -5.89 4.10
C GLU A 5 5.47 -4.44 3.97
N PHE A 6 5.02 -3.90 5.10
CA PHE A 6 4.67 -2.51 5.28
C PHE A 6 5.48 -1.94 6.44
N PHE A 7 5.92 -0.69 6.28
CA PHE A 7 6.56 0.10 7.32
C PHE A 7 5.88 1.45 7.41
N THR A 8 5.93 2.06 8.59
CA THR A 8 5.68 3.49 8.72
C THR A 8 6.90 4.24 8.19
N TYR A 9 6.64 5.16 7.27
CA TYR A 9 7.60 6.14 6.78
C TYR A 9 7.23 7.52 7.33
N LEU A 10 8.23 8.24 7.82
CA LEU A 10 8.12 9.67 8.10
C LEU A 10 8.36 10.40 6.77
N LEU A 11 7.33 11.09 6.27
CA LEU A 11 7.42 11.78 5.00
C LEU A 11 8.05 13.17 5.19
N PRO A 12 8.81 13.67 4.20
CA PRO A 12 9.27 15.06 4.21
C PRO A 12 8.06 16.01 4.21
N SER A 13 8.21 17.16 4.86
CA SER A 13 7.16 18.16 5.01
C SER A 13 6.65 18.70 3.69
N ASP A 14 7.55 18.80 2.70
CA ASP A 14 7.30 19.47 1.44
C ASP A 14 7.29 18.46 0.29
N HIS A 15 6.15 18.34 -0.42
CA HIS A 15 6.16 17.77 -1.76
C HIS A 15 6.85 18.75 -2.72
N VAL A 16 7.42 18.25 -3.82
CA VAL A 16 7.84 19.04 -5.00
C VAL A 16 6.75 19.98 -5.58
N GLY A 17 5.53 19.98 -5.04
CA GLY A 17 4.44 20.91 -5.41
C GLY A 17 3.96 21.86 -4.30
N GLY A 18 4.61 21.89 -3.12
CA GLY A 18 4.21 22.75 -1.99
C GLY A 18 2.97 22.29 -1.21
N GLU A 19 2.34 21.20 -1.62
CA GLU A 19 1.24 20.59 -0.88
C GLU A 19 1.74 19.87 0.38
N PRO A 20 1.07 20.04 1.53
CA PRO A 20 1.46 19.39 2.77
C PRO A 20 1.24 17.87 2.69
N HIS A 21 2.26 17.10 3.06
CA HIS A 21 2.12 15.66 3.25
C HIS A 21 1.68 15.29 4.67
N PRO A 22 0.93 14.18 4.84
CA PRO A 22 0.81 13.58 6.16
C PRO A 22 2.22 13.23 6.65
N SER A 23 2.53 13.61 7.89
CA SER A 23 3.86 13.41 8.47
C SER A 23 4.27 11.93 8.56
N ARG A 24 3.30 11.01 8.50
CA ARG A 24 3.50 9.56 8.64
C ARG A 24 2.56 8.78 7.72
N SER A 25 3.12 7.84 6.96
CA SER A 25 2.35 6.95 6.07
C SER A 25 2.79 5.51 6.20
N LYS A 26 1.85 4.56 6.17
CA LYS A 26 2.15 3.12 6.14
C LYS A 26 2.29 2.69 4.68
N LEU A 27 3.50 2.35 4.26
CA LEU A 27 3.84 2.07 2.86
C LEU A 27 4.66 0.79 2.73
N THR A 28 4.61 0.17 1.56
CA THR A 28 5.61 -0.82 1.15
C THR A 28 6.93 -0.13 0.78
N PRO A 29 8.08 -0.84 0.82
CA PRO A 29 9.36 -0.28 0.37
C PRO A 29 9.32 0.27 -1.05
N TRP A 30 8.54 -0.36 -1.94
CA TRP A 30 8.36 0.10 -3.32
C TRP A 30 7.60 1.43 -3.40
N GLN A 31 6.49 1.56 -2.66
CA GLN A 31 5.71 2.81 -2.63
C GLN A 31 6.50 3.98 -2.03
N ALA A 32 7.41 3.71 -1.09
CA ALA A 32 8.24 4.74 -0.47
C ALA A 32 9.20 5.43 -1.45
N ILE A 33 9.51 4.82 -2.60
CA ILE A 33 10.36 5.42 -3.64
C ILE A 33 9.74 6.72 -4.20
N ALA A 34 8.41 6.85 -4.15
CA ALA A 34 7.72 8.07 -4.57
C ALA A 34 7.99 9.28 -3.63
N TYR A 35 8.61 9.06 -2.47
CA TYR A 35 8.86 10.09 -1.46
C TYR A 35 10.37 10.20 -1.14
N PRO A 36 11.17 10.89 -1.97
CA PRO A 36 12.58 11.13 -1.70
C PRO A 36 12.76 11.79 -0.32
N GLY A 37 13.67 11.26 0.50
CA GLY A 37 13.90 11.76 1.86
C GLY A 37 12.97 11.19 2.93
N ALA A 38 12.00 10.34 2.56
CA ALA A 38 11.20 9.63 3.56
C ALA A 38 12.06 8.69 4.41
N THR A 39 11.88 8.74 5.73
CA THR A 39 12.64 7.92 6.68
C THR A 39 11.82 6.72 7.14
N ARG A 40 12.34 5.52 6.93
CA ARG A 40 11.70 4.28 7.37
C ARG A 40 11.84 4.09 8.87
N VAL A 41 10.76 3.74 9.57
CA VAL A 41 10.79 3.32 10.97
C VAL A 41 10.84 1.80 11.04
N ASP A 42 12.02 1.20 11.16
CA ASP A 42 12.21 -0.27 11.07
C ASP A 42 11.38 -1.06 12.08
N ALA A 43 11.22 -0.54 13.30
CA ALA A 43 10.43 -1.16 14.37
C ALA A 43 8.92 -1.25 14.05
N SER A 44 8.45 -0.56 13.01
CA SER A 44 7.03 -0.55 12.60
C SER A 44 6.68 -1.61 11.55
N ARG A 45 7.58 -2.57 11.30
CA ARG A 45 7.38 -3.65 10.34
C ARG A 45 6.07 -4.39 10.61
N GLU A 46 5.26 -4.49 9.58
CA GLU A 46 4.01 -5.23 9.58
C GLU A 46 3.93 -6.04 8.30
N VAL A 47 3.62 -7.32 8.42
CA VAL A 47 3.45 -8.22 7.27
C VAL A 47 1.96 -8.44 7.07
N ARG A 48 1.47 -8.12 5.86
CA ARG A 48 0.08 -8.38 5.46
C ARG A 48 0.03 -9.46 4.39
N MET A 49 -0.98 -10.32 4.47
CA MET A 49 -1.28 -11.28 3.41
C MET A 49 -2.15 -10.60 2.38
N VAL A 50 -1.65 -10.52 1.14
CA VAL A 50 -2.38 -9.92 0.02
C VAL A 50 -2.84 -11.07 -0.90
N PRO A 51 -4.16 -11.19 -1.16
CA PRO A 51 -4.66 -12.16 -2.13
C PRO A 51 -4.27 -11.73 -3.54
N GLU A 52 -3.81 -12.69 -4.33
CA GLU A 52 -3.31 -12.47 -5.70
C GLU A 52 -4.26 -13.04 -6.76
N SER A 53 -5.23 -13.86 -6.36
CA SER A 53 -6.23 -14.44 -7.25
C SER A 53 -7.66 -14.12 -6.82
N PRO A 54 -8.64 -14.20 -7.75
CA PRO A 54 -10.06 -14.09 -7.41
C PRO A 54 -10.50 -15.12 -6.34
N ALA A 55 -10.00 -16.35 -6.43
CA ALA A 55 -10.31 -17.40 -5.44
C ALA A 55 -9.80 -17.02 -4.04
N GLU A 56 -8.59 -16.49 -3.93
CA GLU A 56 -8.02 -16.04 -2.66
C GLU A 56 -8.75 -14.82 -2.10
N ARG A 57 -9.17 -13.88 -2.96
CA ARG A 57 -10.00 -12.73 -2.56
C ARG A 57 -11.36 -13.18 -2.02
N ALA A 58 -12.00 -14.12 -2.71
CA ALA A 58 -13.27 -14.70 -2.30
C ALA A 58 -13.18 -15.41 -0.93
N LEU A 59 -12.10 -16.17 -0.69
CA LEU A 59 -11.84 -16.81 0.61
C LEU A 59 -11.70 -15.81 1.77
N LEU A 60 -11.21 -14.60 1.49
CA LEU A 60 -11.03 -13.54 2.49
C LEU A 60 -12.23 -12.59 2.61
N GLY A 61 -13.29 -12.81 1.82
CA GLY A 61 -14.44 -11.89 1.77
C GLY A 61 -14.09 -10.49 1.27
N VAL A 62 -12.99 -10.35 0.51
CA VAL A 62 -12.56 -9.08 -0.08
C VAL A 62 -13.09 -9.04 -1.51
N PRO A 63 -14.14 -8.25 -1.83
CA PRO A 63 -14.63 -8.15 -3.20
C PRO A 63 -13.53 -7.60 -4.12
N GLY A 64 -13.39 -8.15 -5.32
CA GLY A 64 -12.48 -7.58 -6.30
C GLY A 64 -13.02 -6.26 -6.82
N LEU A 65 -12.22 -5.19 -6.77
CA LEU A 65 -12.54 -3.88 -7.37
C LEU A 65 -12.91 -3.94 -8.87
N ASN A 66 -12.61 -5.05 -9.55
CA ASN A 66 -12.84 -5.26 -10.99
C ASN A 66 -13.83 -6.39 -11.31
N ASP A 67 -14.42 -7.04 -10.31
CA ASP A 67 -15.25 -8.23 -10.56
C ASP A 67 -16.64 -7.87 -11.15
N GLU A 68 -16.97 -6.57 -11.25
CA GLU A 68 -18.22 -6.05 -11.83
C GLU A 68 -18.10 -5.55 -13.29
N VAL A 69 -16.92 -5.56 -13.94
CA VAL A 69 -16.77 -4.97 -15.29
C VAL A 69 -16.94 -5.99 -16.44
N SER A 70 -16.99 -7.30 -16.16
CA SER A 70 -17.04 -8.32 -17.23
C SER A 70 -18.36 -9.09 -17.33
N ALA A 71 -19.48 -8.46 -16.97
CA ALA A 71 -20.82 -9.01 -17.17
C ALA A 71 -21.71 -8.07 -17.99
N LYS A 72 -21.25 -7.68 -19.20
CA LYS A 72 -22.08 -7.30 -20.36
C LYS A 72 -21.20 -6.91 -21.55
N ALA A 73 -20.98 -7.85 -22.46
CA ALA A 73 -20.78 -7.61 -23.88
C ALA A 73 -21.25 -8.85 -24.63
#